data_AF-A0ABD1JCR0-F1
#
_entry.id   AF-A0ABD1JCR0-F1
#
_cell.length_a   1.000
_cell.length_b   1.000
_cell.length_c   1.000
_cell.angle_alpha   90.00
_cell.angle_beta   90.00
_cell.angle_gamma   90.00
#
_symmetry.space_group_name_H-M   'P 1'
#
loop_
_entity.id
_entity.type
_entity.pdbx_description
1 polymer ?
#
loop_
_entity_poly.entity_id
_entity_poly.type
_entity_poly.pdbx_seq_one_letter_code
_entity_poly.pdbx_strand_id
1 'polypeptide(L)'
;MEKLKSFSFTFCVHQTIGLLPPRNPFFSLNNAQQINTRMTGLQQFLQTVVENPVLLSDSCLHLFLQSQLSVEQMEACVEGRGGVSVAQAIHSSAPARLRFATAPQEDLKED
;
A
#
# COMPACT_ATOMS: atom_id res chain seq x y z
N MET A 1 -26.94 8.94 -9.87
CA MET A 1 -25.54 8.59 -9.55
C MET A 1 -25.43 7.34 -8.65
N GLU A 2 -26.43 6.45 -8.63
CA GLU A 2 -26.41 5.24 -7.77
C GLU A 2 -25.95 3.97 -8.52
N LYS A 3 -25.97 4.02 -9.86
CA LYS A 3 -25.63 2.87 -10.72
C LYS A 3 -24.14 2.51 -10.75
N LEU A 4 -23.22 3.45 -10.49
CA LEU A 4 -21.78 3.13 -10.40
C LEU A 4 -21.42 2.45 -9.08
N LYS A 5 -22.07 2.82 -7.96
CA LYS A 5 -21.82 2.20 -6.66
C LYS A 5 -22.29 0.74 -6.65
N SER A 6 -23.44 0.47 -7.28
CA SER A 6 -23.96 -0.89 -7.43
C SER A 6 -23.11 -1.75 -8.38
N PHE A 7 -22.46 -1.15 -9.39
CA PHE A 7 -21.63 -1.90 -10.35
C PHE A 7 -20.28 -2.32 -9.75
N SER A 8 -19.64 -1.48 -8.91
CA SER A 8 -18.44 -1.88 -8.17
C SER A 8 -18.74 -2.93 -7.09
N PHE A 9 -19.92 -2.88 -6.46
CA PHE A 9 -20.24 -3.78 -5.35
C PHE A 9 -20.52 -5.22 -5.81
N THR A 10 -21.19 -5.40 -6.95
CA THR A 10 -21.53 -6.73 -7.50
C THR A 10 -20.30 -7.50 -8.03
N PHE A 11 -19.22 -6.81 -8.43
CA PHE A 11 -18.01 -7.47 -8.95
C PHE A 11 -17.03 -7.92 -7.85
N CYS A 12 -17.26 -7.55 -6.59
CA CYS A 12 -16.33 -7.79 -5.48
C CYS A 12 -16.36 -9.23 -4.93
N VAL A 13 -17.41 -10.01 -5.20
CA VAL A 13 -17.71 -11.25 -4.45
C VAL A 13 -17.03 -12.52 -5.01
N HIS A 14 -16.07 -12.41 -5.95
CA HIS A 14 -15.40 -13.59 -6.50
C HIS A 14 -13.87 -13.47 -6.67
N GLN A 15 -13.24 -12.49 -6.01
CA GLN A 15 -11.81 -12.28 -6.18
C GLN A 15 -10.98 -13.14 -5.23
N THR A 16 -10.27 -14.14 -5.78
CA THR A 16 -9.22 -14.86 -5.08
C THR A 16 -7.97 -13.99 -5.01
N ILE A 17 -7.66 -13.47 -3.82
CA ILE A 17 -6.35 -12.91 -3.51
C ILE A 17 -5.36 -14.09 -3.43
N GLY A 18 -4.17 -13.94 -4.02
CA GLY A 18 -3.12 -14.96 -3.95
C GLY A 18 -2.79 -15.32 -2.50
N LEU A 19 -2.29 -16.54 -2.27
CA LEU A 19 -1.96 -16.98 -0.91
C LEU A 19 -0.62 -16.37 -0.45
N LEU A 20 -0.58 -15.88 0.78
CA LEU A 20 0.67 -15.55 1.46
C LEU A 20 1.43 -16.84 1.80
N PRO A 21 2.78 -16.79 1.87
CA PRO A 21 3.53 -17.91 2.40
C PRO A 21 3.08 -18.21 3.85
N PRO A 22 2.91 -19.50 4.21
CA PRO A 22 2.35 -19.87 5.50
C PRO A 22 3.22 -19.36 6.65
N ARG A 23 2.57 -19.02 7.76
CA ARG A 23 3.27 -18.65 8.99
C ARG A 23 4.05 -19.87 9.50
N ASN A 24 5.36 -19.75 9.55
CA ASN A 24 6.23 -20.78 10.12
C ASN A 24 6.60 -20.41 11.57
N PRO A 25 6.16 -21.16 12.60
CA PRO A 25 6.51 -20.89 13.99
C PRO A 25 8.00 -21.11 14.30
N PHE A 26 8.74 -21.81 13.44
CA PHE A 26 10.18 -22.05 13.54
C PHE A 26 10.99 -21.29 12.48
N PHE A 27 10.47 -20.14 12.02
CA PHE A 27 11.18 -19.30 11.07
C PHE A 27 12.49 -18.78 11.68
N SER A 28 13.60 -19.00 10.97
CA SER A 28 14.92 -18.52 11.38
C SER A 28 15.50 -17.55 10.36
N LEU A 29 15.89 -16.37 10.84
CA LEU A 29 16.61 -15.35 10.05
C LEU A 29 18.05 -15.75 9.71
N ASN A 30 18.58 -16.81 10.34
CA ASN A 30 19.90 -17.35 10.03
C ASN A 30 19.85 -18.44 8.95
N ASN A 31 18.65 -18.87 8.55
CA ASN A 31 18.46 -19.88 7.52
C ASN A 31 18.13 -19.21 6.18
N ALA A 32 19.15 -19.08 5.33
CA ALA A 32 19.01 -18.46 4.01
C ALA A 32 17.97 -19.17 3.12
N GLN A 33 17.78 -20.48 3.24
CA GLN A 33 16.76 -21.21 2.47
C GLN A 33 15.36 -20.79 2.90
N GLN A 34 15.08 -20.73 4.21
CA GLN A 34 13.77 -20.28 4.71
C GLN A 34 13.47 -18.84 4.34
N ILE A 35 14.48 -17.95 4.39
CA ILE A 35 14.34 -16.56 3.96
C ILE A 35 13.99 -16.49 2.47
N ASN A 36 14.75 -17.19 1.62
CA ASN A 36 14.52 -17.18 0.17
C ASN A 36 13.14 -17.74 -0.19
N THR A 37 12.73 -18.87 0.39
CA THR A 37 11.39 -19.43 0.15
C THR A 37 10.29 -18.44 0.54
N ARG A 38 10.43 -17.77 1.70
CA ARG A 38 9.46 -16.77 2.14
C ARG A 38 9.45 -15.55 1.21
N MET A 39 10.63 -15.07 0.79
CA MET A 39 10.76 -13.95 -0.13
C MET A 39 10.12 -14.25 -1.49
N THR A 40 10.38 -15.42 -2.07
CA THR A 40 9.76 -15.85 -3.33
C THR A 40 8.25 -15.95 -3.22
N GLY A 41 7.73 -16.52 -2.12
CA GLY A 41 6.27 -16.59 -1.89
C GLY A 41 5.63 -15.20 -1.76
N LEU A 42 6.27 -14.27 -1.06
CA LEU A 42 5.81 -12.88 -0.98
C LEU A 42 5.86 -12.19 -2.34
N GLN A 43 6.89 -12.45 -3.14
CA GLN A 43 7.01 -11.88 -4.48
C GLN A 43 5.89 -12.38 -5.40
N GLN A 44 5.59 -13.68 -5.39
CA GLN A 44 4.50 -14.28 -6.15
C GLN A 44 3.14 -13.72 -5.72
N PHE A 45 2.92 -13.59 -4.40
CA PHE A 45 1.72 -12.94 -3.87
C PHE A 45 1.56 -11.51 -4.40
N LEU A 46 2.60 -10.69 -4.28
CA LEU A 46 2.56 -9.30 -4.75
C LEU A 46 2.34 -9.22 -6.25
N GLN A 47 2.93 -10.12 -7.04
CA GLN A 47 2.70 -10.18 -8.48
C GLN A 47 1.20 -10.37 -8.80
N THR A 48 0.54 -11.33 -8.15
CA THR A 48 -0.91 -11.54 -8.34
C THR A 48 -1.74 -10.33 -7.91
N VAL A 49 -1.31 -9.62 -6.85
CA VAL A 49 -2.01 -8.43 -6.37
C VAL A 49 -1.90 -7.27 -7.36
N VAL A 50 -0.70 -7.00 -7.91
CA VAL A 50 -0.49 -5.87 -8.84
C VAL A 50 -1.04 -6.11 -10.23
N GLU A 51 -1.29 -7.36 -10.62
CA GLU A 51 -1.97 -7.69 -11.88
C GLU A 51 -3.49 -7.42 -11.80
N ASN A 52 -4.03 -7.17 -10.61
CA ASN A 52 -5.46 -6.97 -10.40
C ASN A 52 -5.86 -5.49 -10.24
N PRO A 53 -6.62 -4.91 -11.18
CA PRO A 53 -7.01 -3.50 -11.13
C PRO A 53 -7.94 -3.14 -9.95
N VAL A 54 -8.72 -4.10 -9.45
CA VAL A 54 -9.60 -3.89 -8.28
C VAL A 54 -8.75 -3.73 -7.03
N LEU A 55 -7.74 -4.59 -6.83
CA LEU A 55 -6.82 -4.48 -5.70
C LEU A 55 -5.95 -3.22 -5.82
N LEU A 56 -5.53 -2.86 -7.04
CA LEU A 56 -4.83 -1.60 -7.30
C LEU A 56 -5.67 -0.35 -7.04
N SER A 57 -7.00 -0.46 -6.91
CA SER A 57 -7.84 0.68 -6.54
C SER A 57 -7.84 0.93 -5.02
N ASP A 58 -7.27 0.01 -4.23
CA ASP A 58 -7.19 0.10 -2.78
C ASP A 58 -6.07 1.05 -2.35
N SER A 59 -6.43 2.10 -1.61
CA SER A 59 -5.46 3.10 -1.12
C SER A 59 -4.53 2.57 -0.03
N CYS A 60 -4.97 1.60 0.78
CA CYS A 60 -4.16 0.95 1.80
C CYS A 60 -3.05 0.12 1.15
N LEU A 61 -3.32 -0.55 0.03
CA LEU A 61 -2.31 -1.24 -0.75
C LEU A 61 -1.19 -0.29 -1.24
N HIS A 62 -1.55 0.89 -1.75
CA HIS A 62 -0.55 1.88 -2.18
C HIS A 62 0.31 2.37 -1.01
N LEU A 63 -0.33 2.66 0.14
CA LEU A 63 0.41 3.03 1.34
C LEU A 63 1.36 1.93 1.81
N PHE A 64 0.95 0.66 1.76
CA PHE A 64 1.79 -0.47 2.14
C PHE A 64 3.05 -0.58 1.26
N LEU A 65 2.90 -0.39 -0.05
CA LEU A 65 3.99 -0.58 -1.01
C LEU A 65 4.91 0.64 -1.16
N GLN A 66 4.37 1.85 -0.94
CA GLN A 66 5.04 3.10 -1.33
C GLN A 66 5.27 4.08 -0.18
N SER A 67 4.86 3.73 1.05
CA SER A 67 5.11 4.55 2.24
C SER A 67 5.82 3.77 3.34
N GLN A 68 6.30 4.48 4.37
CA GLN A 68 6.86 3.87 5.59
C GLN A 68 5.90 3.97 6.78
N LEU A 69 4.60 4.11 6.53
CA LEU A 69 3.60 4.18 7.58
C LEU A 69 3.41 2.81 8.26
N SER A 70 3.16 2.83 9.57
CA SER A 70 2.66 1.65 10.29
C SER A 70 1.23 1.32 9.86
N VAL A 71 0.79 0.08 10.09
CA VAL A 71 -0.57 -0.37 9.75
C VAL A 71 -1.64 0.54 10.37
N GLU A 72 -1.49 0.93 11.64
CA GLU A 72 -2.41 1.85 12.33
C GLU A 72 -2.46 3.24 11.67
N GLN A 73 -1.32 3.77 11.24
CA GLN A 73 -1.24 5.04 10.52
C GLN A 73 -1.85 4.97 9.13
N MET A 74 -1.70 3.82 8.46
CA MET A 74 -2.31 3.58 7.16
C MET A 74 -3.84 3.57 7.28
N GLU A 75 -4.39 2.84 8.25
CA GLU A 75 -5.83 2.81 8.55
C GLU A 75 -6.36 4.21 8.87
N ALA A 76 -5.68 4.97 9.73
CA ALA A 76 -6.06 6.35 10.00
C ALA A 76 -6.02 7.24 8.75
N CYS A 77 -5.04 7.07 7.87
CA CYS A 77 -4.90 7.84 6.64
C CYS A 77 -6.03 7.54 5.63
N VAL A 78 -6.34 6.27 5.39
CA VAL A 78 -7.42 5.88 4.45
C VAL A 78 -8.81 6.25 4.95
N GLU A 79 -9.00 6.32 6.27
CA GLU A 79 -10.24 6.78 6.90
C GLU A 79 -10.34 8.30 7.03
N GLY A 80 -9.34 9.05 6.55
CA GLY A 80 -9.32 10.52 6.61
C GLY A 80 -9.10 11.08 8.01
N ARG A 81 -8.67 10.25 8.97
CA ARG A 81 -8.30 10.67 10.35
C ARG A 81 -6.83 11.08 10.48
N GLY A 82 -5.98 10.70 9.52
CA GLY A 82 -4.59 11.12 9.46
C GLY A 82 -4.46 12.57 9.01
N GLY A 83 -3.56 13.34 9.62
CA GLY A 83 -3.27 14.73 9.21
C GLY A 83 -2.58 14.89 7.85
N VAL A 84 -2.49 13.81 7.06
CA VAL A 84 -1.83 13.76 5.75
C VAL A 84 -2.63 12.86 4.82
N SER A 85 -2.73 13.28 3.55
CA SER A 85 -3.38 12.49 2.50
C SER A 85 -2.52 11.31 2.04
N VAL A 86 -3.15 10.32 1.41
CA VAL A 86 -2.47 9.14 0.83
C VAL A 86 -1.34 9.56 -0.12
N ALA A 87 -1.63 10.51 -1.03
CA ALA A 87 -0.64 11.01 -1.97
C ALA A 87 0.53 11.71 -1.27
N GLN A 88 0.24 12.53 -0.26
CA GLN A 88 1.27 13.22 0.50
C GLN A 88 2.18 12.24 1.25
N ALA A 89 1.62 11.21 1.87
CA ALA A 89 2.38 10.18 2.58
C ALA A 89 3.33 9.40 1.64
N ILE A 90 2.88 9.11 0.42
CA ILE A 90 3.71 8.46 -0.62
C ILE A 90 4.83 9.41 -1.07
N HIS A 91 4.51 10.67 -1.37
CA HIS A 91 5.51 11.65 -1.80
C HIS A 91 6.59 11.91 -0.75
N SER A 92 6.22 12.03 0.53
CA SER A 92 7.19 12.25 1.61
C SER A 92 8.11 11.04 1.84
N SER A 93 7.62 9.84 1.51
CA SER A 93 8.34 8.57 1.70
C SER A 93 9.31 8.26 0.55
N ALA A 94 9.22 9.00 -0.57
CA ALA A 94 10.09 8.79 -1.71
C ALA A 94 11.57 8.96 -1.32
N PRO A 95 12.45 8.06 -1.77
CA PRO A 95 13.87 8.13 -1.45
C PRO A 95 14.45 9.47 -1.92
N ALA A 96 15.47 9.97 -1.21
CA ALA A 96 16.06 11.29 -1.47
C ALA A 96 16.48 11.54 -2.93
N ARG A 97 16.82 10.48 -3.67
CA ARG A 97 17.19 10.54 -5.10
C ARG A 97 16.00 10.81 -6.05
N LEU A 98 14.76 10.63 -5.58
CA LEU A 98 13.52 10.91 -6.32
C LEU A 98 12.79 12.15 -5.79
N ARG A 99 13.30 12.77 -4.72
CA ARG A 99 12.75 14.03 -4.22
C ARG A 99 13.22 15.14 -5.15
N PHE A 100 12.33 15.61 -6.02
CA PHE A 100 12.46 16.95 -6.57
C PHE A 100 12.49 17.91 -5.38
N ALA A 101 13.44 18.85 -5.38
CA ALA A 101 13.56 19.84 -4.31
C ALA A 101 12.20 20.53 -4.13
N THR A 102 11.51 20.21 -3.04
CA THR A 102 10.25 20.87 -2.72
C THR A 102 10.61 22.28 -2.29
N ALA A 103 10.27 23.27 -3.11
CA ALA A 103 10.35 24.66 -2.70
C ALA A 103 9.50 24.83 -1.42
N PRO A 104 9.96 25.62 -0.44
CA PRO A 104 9.14 25.96 0.72
C PRO A 104 7.82 26.55 0.23
N GLN A 105 6.72 26.02 0.74
CA GLN A 105 5.40 26.60 0.54
C GLN A 105 5.39 27.94 1.30
N GLU A 106 5.71 29.03 0.59
CA GLU A 106 5.57 30.38 1.12
C GLU A 106 4.08 30.66 1.28
N ASP A 107 3.66 30.72 2.54
CA ASP A 107 2.34 31.10 3.01
C ASP A 107 2.06 32.55 2.55
N LEU A 108 1.27 32.71 1.48
CA LEU A 108 0.75 34.03 1.11
C LEU A 108 -0.26 34.46 2.19
N LYS A 109 0.19 35.31 3.11
CA LYS A 109 -0.68 36.28 3.78
C LYS A 109 -1.07 37.34 2.76
N GLU A 110 -2.34 37.34 2.35
CA GLU A 110 -2.97 38.54 1.80
C GLU A 110 -3.38 39.44 2.98
N ASP A 111 -2.89 40.69 2.95
CA ASP A 111 -3.34 41.82 3.76
C ASP A 111 -4.65 42.42 3.21
#